data_AF-A0A6J6GCK0-F1
#
_entry.id   AF-A0A6J6GCK0-F1
#
_cell.length_a   1.000
_cell.length_b   1.000
_cell.length_c   1.000
_cell.angle_alpha   90.00
_cell.angle_beta   90.00
_cell.angle_gamma   90.00
#
_symmetry.space_group_name_H-M   'P 1'
#
loop_
_entity.id
_entity.type
_entity.pdbx_description
1 polymer ?
#
loop_
_entity_poly.entity_id
_entity_poly.type
_entity_poly.pdbx_seq_one_letter_code
_entity_poly.pdbx_strand_id
1 'polypeptide(L)' 'MLPVIEYGLDVARVHTTLLAAVRRTGRPRGAHDLIIAATALATGRTVVTADRTGFDDLPGVVVRAPD' A
#
# COMPACT_ATOMS: atom_id res chain seq x y z
N MET A 1 9.09 0.92 -20.73
CA MET A 1 7.74 1.34 -20.30
C MET A 1 7.44 0.62 -19.00
N LEU A 2 6.97 1.31 -17.95
CA LEU A 2 6.47 0.66 -16.75
C LEU A 2 5.00 0.26 -16.96
N PRO A 3 4.56 -0.92 -16.47
CA PRO A 3 3.16 -1.32 -16.58
C PRO A 3 2.28 -0.46 -15.69
N VAL A 4 1.11 -0.06 -16.19
CA VAL A 4 0.02 0.49 -15.37
C VAL A 4 -0.78 -0.67 -14.82
N ILE A 5 -0.97 -0.71 -13.50
CA ILE A 5 -1.71 -1.78 -12.83
C ILE A 5 -3.10 -1.25 -12.47
N GLU A 6 -4.12 -1.95 -12.95
CA GLU A 6 -5.52 -1.64 -12.67
C GLU A 6 -5.88 -1.87 -11.20
N TYR A 7 -6.76 -1.03 -10.67
CA TYR A 7 -7.38 -1.25 -9.37
C TYR A 7 -8.53 -2.27 -9.51
N GLY A 8 -8.18 -3.55 -9.49
CA GLY A 8 -9.13 -4.67 -9.59
C GLY A 8 -9.64 -5.16 -8.24
N LEU A 9 -10.48 -6.21 -8.26
CA LEU A 9 -11.06 -6.81 -7.05
C LEU A 9 -10.00 -7.36 -6.08
N ASP A 10 -8.89 -7.87 -6.59
CA ASP A 10 -7.80 -8.37 -5.74
C ASP A 10 -7.14 -7.24 -4.94
N VAL A 11 -6.90 -6.10 -5.61
CA VAL A 11 -6.39 -4.88 -4.97
C VAL A 11 -7.40 -4.35 -3.96
N ALA A 12 -8.69 -4.32 -4.31
CA ALA A 12 -9.74 -3.86 -3.41
C ALA A 12 -9.84 -4.72 -2.13
N ARG A 13 -9.70 -6.04 -2.26
CA ARG A 13 -9.68 -6.95 -1.10
C ARG A 13 -8.51 -6.64 -0.18
N VAL A 14 -7.30 -6.53 -0.71
CA VAL A 14 -6.11 -6.16 0.08
C VAL A 14 -6.28 -4.77 0.71
N HIS A 15 -6.81 -3.79 -0.03
CA HIS A 15 -7.08 -2.46 0.49
C HIS A 15 -7.99 -2.52 1.70
N THR A 16 -9.10 -3.26 1.65
CA THR A 16 -9.99 -3.40 2.82
C THR A 16 -9.31 -4.03 4.03
N THR A 17 -8.41 -5.01 3.82
CA THR A 17 -7.59 -5.59 4.90
C THR A 17 -6.65 -4.56 5.52
N LEU A 18 -5.94 -3.79 4.71
CA LEU A 18 -5.05 -2.73 5.20
C LEU A 18 -5.84 -1.63 5.90
N LEU A 19 -7.01 -1.25 5.37
CA LEU A 19 -7.92 -0.27 5.98
C LEU A 19 -8.39 -0.70 7.37
N ALA A 20 -8.77 -1.98 7.52
CA ALA A 20 -9.13 -2.52 8.83
C ALA A 20 -7.93 -2.49 9.80
N ALA A 21 -6.73 -2.81 9.32
CA ALA A 21 -5.51 -2.79 10.14
C ALA A 21 -5.19 -1.37 10.64
N VAL A 22 -5.18 -0.35 9.77
CA VAL A 22 -4.86 1.04 10.17
C VAL A 22 -5.92 1.63 11.10
N ARG A 23 -7.20 1.25 10.92
CA ARG A 23 -8.27 1.65 11.84
C ARG A 23 -8.08 1.06 13.23
N ARG A 24 -7.67 -0.21 13.33
CA ARG A 24 -7.41 -0.89 14.60
C ARG A 24 -6.19 -0.33 15.33
N THR A 25 -5.17 0.13 14.61
CA THR A 25 -3.95 0.70 15.22
C THR A 25 -4.05 2.20 15.50
N GLY A 26 -5.13 2.87 15.09
CA GLY A 26 -5.33 4.31 15.32
C GLY A 26 -4.36 5.21 14.55
N ARG A 27 -3.70 4.69 13.51
CA ARG A 27 -2.77 5.46 12.66
C ARG A 27 -3.30 5.51 11.23
N PRO A 28 -4.15 6.48 10.86
CA PRO A 28 -4.68 6.58 9.51
C PRO A 28 -3.55 6.82 8.48
N ARG A 29 -3.82 6.48 7.22
CA ARG A 29 -2.96 6.77 6.06
C ARG A 29 -3.72 7.64 5.08
N GLY A 30 -3.00 8.30 4.19
CA GLY A 30 -3.61 8.97 3.04
C GLY A 30 -4.45 7.96 2.26
N ALA A 31 -5.60 8.40 1.74
CA ALA A 31 -6.49 7.53 0.97
C ALA A 31 -5.75 6.92 -0.25
N HIS A 32 -4.91 7.71 -0.91
CA HIS A 32 -4.09 7.25 -2.03
C HIS A 32 -2.93 6.35 -1.60
N ASP A 33 -2.27 6.63 -0.48
CA ASP A 33 -1.18 5.77 0.02
C ASP A 33 -1.67 4.35 0.30
N LEU A 34 -2.86 4.24 0.88
CA LEU A 34 -3.44 2.93 1.18
C LEU A 34 -3.84 2.16 -0.09
N ILE A 35 -4.29 2.87 -1.13
CA ILE A 35 -4.52 2.29 -2.46
C ILE A 35 -3.20 1.82 -3.09
N ILE A 36 -2.16 2.64 -3.06
CA ILE A 36 -0.82 2.30 -3.59
C ILE A 36 -0.25 1.08 -2.86
N ALA A 37 -0.32 1.07 -1.53
CA ALA A 37 0.13 -0.03 -0.70
C ALA A 37 -0.62 -1.33 -1.02
N ALA A 38 -1.93 -1.25 -1.21
CA ALA A 38 -2.75 -2.39 -1.60
C ALA A 38 -2.38 -2.93 -2.98
N THR A 39 -2.16 -2.05 -3.97
CA THR A 39 -1.71 -2.45 -5.31
C THR A 39 -0.36 -3.14 -5.25
N ALA A 40 0.58 -2.60 -4.47
CA ALA A 40 1.89 -3.19 -4.30
C ALA A 40 1.80 -4.60 -3.66
N LEU A 41 1.08 -4.72 -2.55
CA LEU A 41 0.93 -5.99 -1.84
C LEU A 41 0.16 -7.04 -2.64
N ALA A 42 -0.96 -6.68 -3.26
CA ALA A 42 -1.77 -7.58 -4.08
C ALA A 42 -1.00 -8.16 -5.27
N THR A 43 0.06 -7.48 -5.70
CA THR A 43 0.81 -7.85 -6.90
C THR A 43 2.28 -8.18 -6.62
N GLY A 44 2.66 -8.36 -5.34
CA GLY A 44 4.01 -8.76 -4.94
C GLY A 44 5.11 -7.76 -5.27
N ARG A 45 4.82 -6.46 -5.19
CA ARG A 45 5.75 -5.35 -5.50
C ARG A 45 6.18 -4.58 -4.26
N THR A 46 7.32 -3.91 -4.37
CA THR A 46 7.85 -2.97 -3.36
C THR A 46 7.40 -1.54 -3.68
N VAL A 47 6.95 -0.81 -2.67
CA VAL A 47 6.72 0.65 -2.78
C VAL A 47 8.07 1.37 -2.73
N VAL A 48 8.37 2.15 -3.76
CA VAL A 48 9.53 3.05 -3.78
C VAL A 48 9.02 4.46 -3.51
N THR A 49 9.48 5.10 -2.45
CA THR A 49 8.93 6.40 -2.01
C THR A 49 9.98 7.26 -1.31
N ALA A 50 9.92 8.58 -1.55
CA ALA A 50 10.69 9.56 -0.78
C ALA A 50 10.06 9.86 0.60
N ASP A 51 8.78 9.54 0.78
CA ASP A 51 8.08 9.61 2.08
C ASP A 51 7.62 8.22 2.50
N ARG A 52 8.33 7.65 3.48
CA ARG A 52 8.06 6.31 4.01
C ARG A 52 6.91 6.27 5.01
N THR A 53 6.55 7.41 5.60
CA THR A 53 5.59 7.47 6.71
C THR A 53 4.19 7.00 6.31
N GLY A 54 3.84 7.15 5.02
CA GLY A 54 2.61 6.63 4.44
C GLY A 54 2.52 5.09 4.37
N PHE A 55 3.63 4.37 4.49
CA PHE A 55 3.71 2.93 4.21
C PHE A 55 4.30 2.11 5.35
N ASP A 56 5.07 2.73 6.24
CA ASP A 56 5.67 2.04 7.39
C ASP A 56 4.59 1.37 8.26
N ASP A 57 4.94 0.22 8.82
CA ASP A 57 4.10 -0.66 9.66
C ASP A 57 2.83 -1.22 8.99
N LEU A 58 2.60 -1.01 7.69
CA LEU A 58 1.50 -1.64 6.98
C LEU A 58 1.77 -3.16 6.83
N PRO A 59 0.84 -4.04 7.27
CA PRO A 59 1.05 -5.47 7.24
C PRO A 59 1.38 -5.99 5.83
N GLY A 60 2.54 -6.61 5.66
CA GLY A 60 2.98 -7.23 4.41
C GLY A 60 3.48 -6.26 3.33
N VAL A 61 3.37 -4.95 3.53
CA VAL A 61 3.83 -3.94 2.56
C VAL A 61 5.34 -3.76 2.70
N VAL A 62 6.07 -3.95 1.60
CA VAL A 62 7.53 -3.71 1.55
C VAL A 62 7.78 -2.32 0.98
N VAL A 63 8.57 -1.51 1.68
CA VAL A 63 8.88 -0.13 1.30
C VAL A 63 10.40 0.10 1.26
N ARG A 64 10.88 0.85 0.27
CA ARG A 64 12.26 1.34 0.18
C ARG A 64 12.33 2.79 -0.29
N ALA A 65 13.46 3.45 0.00
CA ALA A 65 13.78 4.74 -0.60
C ALA A 65 14.20 4.57 -2.08
N PRO A 66 14.09 5.62 -2.91
CA PRO A 66 14.74 5.68 -4.21
C PRO A 66 16.26 5.60 -4.06
N ASP A 67 16.93 5.23 -5.16
CA ASP A 67 18.39 5.23 -5.25
C ASP A 67 18.94 6.67 -5.36
#